data_AF-A0A177B6P9-F1
#
_entry.id   AF-A0A177B6P9-F1
#
_cell.length_a   1.000
_cell.length_b   1.000
_cell.length_c   1.000
_cell.angle_alpha   90.00
_cell.angle_beta   90.00
_cell.angle_gamma   90.00
#
_symmetry.space_group_name_H-M   'P 1'
#
loop_
_entity.id
_entity.type
_entity.pdbx_description
1 polymer ?
#
loop_
_entity_poly.entity_id
_entity_poly.type
_entity_poly.pdbx_seq_one_letter_code
_entity_poly.pdbx_strand_id
1 'polypeptide(L)'
;MNCASMSFCKSIDSSTKFDKIELKSTLNGFIAYSGSFVILHGKSDDEKFKKPYTPVSDQNLKGQCEFVIKIYRDNEEGPGGLMTQYLESLHIGDSVDMRGPMGLIRYFALDDTKCRFTIFSSYQYKSFYEVDASEICMIAGGTGITPMYQLIQHNIKNNNIKMRLMFGNNSDKDTILFNELEKYRLSHPDLLDIYYTVTKPFKPEQWAHGVGNISPELIQAQLLTKVKDKENAVFLLCGPRPMVKLHFNALARLVGIHRQVGLFNYKYNLIDLNRTKSNIFHGYWVKAVNTFGSNEGLFTVVGALIFSTFIFWFLNLPLLIIDVFQWPKCLYRYKIQPKMKLNKSRLPHLFKVIIINLYLINPLCVSVFFVFQKWRGISIHDDVPNIFRIALELVIFNYIQELIFYYIHRLGHHKMLYKHIHKKHHEWTSVIGLSSLYAHPIEQIVANVFPILAGPMILKSHTLVAFLWIGIDIIDTIISHCGYHFPLIPSPEFHDFHHYMFTNNFGVLGILDKFHKTDTIFKNSQQYKHHNTTFTLSPIDRSYSKIN
;
A
#
# COMPACT_ATOMS: atom_id res chain seq x y z
N MET A 1 21.65 -17.95 6.85
CA MET A 1 21.60 -17.18 8.12
C MET A 1 21.64 -18.21 9.22
N ASN A 2 22.59 -18.07 10.15
CA ASN A 2 22.85 -19.08 11.16
C ASN A 2 21.82 -18.95 12.28
N CYS A 3 21.10 -20.03 12.58
CA CYS A 3 20.38 -20.14 13.84
C CYS A 3 21.41 -20.51 14.90
N ALA A 4 21.33 -19.87 16.05
CA ALA A 4 22.27 -20.05 17.14
C ALA A 4 21.52 -20.08 18.46
N SER A 5 22.01 -20.89 19.41
CA SER A 5 21.49 -20.95 20.76
C SER A 5 22.42 -20.19 21.71
N MET A 6 21.86 -19.34 22.55
CA MET A 6 22.60 -18.53 23.53
C MET A 6 22.37 -19.06 24.93
N SER A 7 23.44 -19.28 25.69
CA SER A 7 23.32 -19.56 27.13
C SER A 7 22.88 -18.30 27.88
N PHE A 8 21.90 -18.47 28.76
CA PHE A 8 21.38 -17.42 29.61
C PHE A 8 22.32 -17.25 30.80
N CYS A 9 22.94 -16.08 30.89
CA CYS A 9 23.63 -15.62 32.09
C CYS A 9 22.82 -14.43 32.63
N LYS A 10 22.70 -14.28 33.95
CA LYS A 10 21.91 -13.19 34.55
C LYS A 10 22.81 -12.41 35.51
N SER A 11 22.99 -11.11 35.28
CA SER A 11 23.38 -10.18 36.34
C SER A 11 22.26 -9.16 36.52
N ILE A 12 21.55 -9.24 37.64
CA ILE A 12 20.51 -8.26 37.99
C ILE A 12 21.21 -7.14 38.74
N ASP A 13 21.29 -5.95 38.16
CA ASP A 13 21.67 -4.75 38.90
C ASP A 13 20.43 -4.18 39.58
N SER A 14 20.26 -4.48 40.87
CA SER A 14 19.13 -4.06 41.69
C SER A 14 19.13 -2.57 42.04
N SER A 15 20.16 -1.81 41.63
CA SER A 15 20.27 -0.37 41.89
C SER A 15 19.34 0.49 41.01
N THR A 16 18.87 -0.05 39.88
CA THR A 16 17.81 0.55 39.06
C THR A 16 16.57 -0.33 39.12
N LYS A 17 15.36 0.25 39.09
CA LYS A 17 14.08 -0.49 39.16
C LYS A 17 13.82 -1.39 37.93
N PHE A 18 14.83 -1.65 37.10
CA PHE A 18 14.80 -2.45 35.88
C PHE A 18 15.75 -3.62 36.04
N ASP A 19 15.23 -4.84 35.92
CA ASP A 19 16.08 -6.02 35.84
C ASP A 19 16.79 -6.01 34.48
N LYS A 20 18.02 -5.51 34.46
CA LYS A 20 18.93 -5.68 33.32
C LYS A 20 19.16 -7.17 33.13
N ILE A 21 18.89 -7.69 31.94
CA ILE A 21 19.27 -9.05 31.56
C ILE A 21 20.44 -8.97 30.58
N GLU A 22 21.62 -9.33 31.07
CA GLU A 22 22.82 -9.51 30.24
C GLU A 22 22.91 -10.96 29.74
N LEU A 23 22.38 -11.24 28.54
CA LEU A 23 22.64 -12.54 27.90
C LEU A 23 24.12 -12.56 27.47
N LYS A 24 24.79 -13.72 27.56
CA LYS A 24 26.14 -13.92 27.04
C LYS A 24 26.18 -15.21 26.24
N SER A 25 26.54 -15.14 24.97
CA SER A 25 26.60 -16.31 24.09
C SER A 25 27.98 -16.54 23.52
N THR A 26 28.55 -17.72 23.79
CA THR A 26 29.75 -18.26 23.13
C THR A 26 29.42 -18.75 21.72
N LEU A 27 29.35 -17.82 20.78
CA LEU A 27 29.13 -18.12 19.36
C LEU A 27 30.38 -17.88 18.54
N ASN A 28 31.04 -18.97 18.15
CA ASN A 28 32.12 -18.91 17.17
C ASN A 28 31.59 -18.31 15.85
N GLY A 29 32.08 -17.12 15.51
CA GLY A 29 31.80 -16.45 14.23
C GLY A 29 30.58 -15.50 14.19
N PHE A 30 29.92 -15.20 15.31
CA PHE A 30 28.93 -14.12 15.34
C PHE A 30 29.62 -12.76 15.35
N ILE A 31 29.24 -11.88 14.41
CA ILE A 31 29.73 -10.50 14.31
C ILE A 31 28.52 -9.58 14.31
N ALA A 32 28.30 -8.85 15.41
CA ALA A 32 27.38 -7.71 15.42
C ALA A 32 28.07 -6.51 14.76
N TYR A 33 27.35 -5.81 13.87
CA TYR A 33 27.80 -4.55 13.27
C TYR A 33 26.87 -3.41 13.66
N SER A 34 27.40 -2.17 13.65
CA SER A 34 26.61 -0.95 13.91
C SER A 34 25.44 -0.87 12.96
N GLY A 35 24.21 -0.94 13.48
CA GLY A 35 23.03 -1.08 12.61
C GLY A 35 22.21 -2.34 12.84
N SER A 36 22.81 -3.34 13.49
CA SER A 36 22.28 -4.70 13.53
C SER A 36 21.56 -5.04 14.83
N PHE A 37 20.61 -5.95 14.72
CA PHE A 37 19.92 -6.61 15.82
C PHE A 37 19.79 -8.11 15.53
N VAL A 38 19.39 -8.86 16.53
CA VAL A 38 19.02 -10.27 16.41
C VAL A 38 17.55 -10.45 16.75
N ILE A 39 16.93 -11.49 16.20
CA ILE A 39 15.60 -11.92 16.59
C ILE A 39 15.73 -13.02 17.64
N LEU A 40 15.29 -12.75 18.87
CA LEU A 40 15.15 -13.76 19.91
C LEU A 40 13.82 -14.49 19.74
N HIS A 41 13.82 -15.80 19.96
CA HIS A 41 12.64 -16.65 19.96
C HIS A 41 12.30 -17.04 21.40
N GLY A 42 11.03 -16.85 21.77
CA GLY A 42 10.50 -17.27 23.06
C GLY A 42 9.31 -18.20 22.90
N LYS A 43 9.02 -18.93 23.97
CA LYS A 43 7.93 -19.90 24.05
C LYS A 43 7.23 -19.76 25.40
N SER A 44 5.90 -19.74 25.38
CA SER A 44 5.04 -19.85 26.57
C SER A 44 3.97 -20.86 26.25
N ASP A 45 3.70 -21.85 27.12
CA ASP A 45 2.73 -22.96 27.03
C ASP A 45 2.24 -23.36 25.61
N ASP A 46 1.42 -22.54 24.92
CA ASP A 46 0.89 -22.81 23.57
C ASP A 46 1.34 -21.87 22.43
N GLU A 47 2.16 -20.84 22.70
CA GLU A 47 2.56 -19.83 21.71
C GLU A 47 4.09 -19.69 21.55
N LYS A 48 4.54 -19.63 20.29
CA LYS A 48 5.89 -19.21 19.92
C LYS A 48 5.86 -17.76 19.44
N PHE A 49 6.71 -16.92 20.01
CA PHE A 49 6.80 -15.52 19.64
C PHE A 49 8.26 -15.11 19.41
N LYS A 50 8.44 -14.02 18.67
CA LYS A 50 9.77 -13.51 18.30
C LYS A 50 9.87 -12.01 18.43
N LYS A 51 11.00 -11.50 18.90
CA LYS A 51 11.23 -10.06 19.08
C LYS A 51 12.66 -9.66 18.70
N PRO A 52 12.84 -8.48 18.09
CA PRO A 52 14.16 -7.93 17.80
C PRO A 52 14.80 -7.34 19.06
N TYR A 53 16.10 -7.59 19.23
CA TYR A 53 16.93 -6.98 20.26
C TYR A 53 18.29 -6.58 19.68
N THR A 54 18.71 -5.35 19.94
CA THR A 54 20.01 -4.84 19.48
C THR A 54 21.08 -5.17 20.53
N PRO A 55 22.15 -5.89 20.15
CA PRO A 55 23.29 -6.10 21.03
C PRO A 55 23.95 -4.77 21.41
N VAL A 56 24.37 -4.66 22.68
CA VAL A 56 25.13 -3.53 23.23
C VAL A 56 26.62 -3.86 23.45
N SER A 57 27.00 -5.12 23.20
CA SER A 57 28.40 -5.57 23.31
C SER A 57 29.30 -4.89 22.29
N ASP A 58 30.59 -4.83 22.63
CA ASP A 58 31.63 -4.40 21.71
C ASP A 58 31.67 -5.32 20.47
N GLN A 59 31.75 -4.73 19.28
CA GLN A 59 31.83 -5.45 18.02
C GLN A 59 33.12 -6.26 17.89
N ASN A 60 34.17 -5.86 18.60
CA ASN A 60 35.44 -6.59 18.65
C ASN A 60 35.40 -7.79 19.61
N LEU A 61 34.35 -7.92 20.43
CA LEU A 61 34.21 -9.01 21.38
C LEU A 61 33.71 -10.28 20.65
N LYS A 62 34.66 -11.10 20.19
CA LYS A 62 34.36 -12.33 19.46
C LYS A 62 33.66 -13.34 20.37
N GLY A 63 32.53 -13.86 19.88
CA GLY A 63 31.80 -14.92 20.56
C GLY A 63 31.24 -14.52 21.91
N GLN A 64 30.87 -13.25 22.10
CA GLN A 64 29.96 -12.81 23.16
C GLN A 64 29.00 -11.76 22.58
N CYS A 65 27.76 -11.76 23.08
CA CYS A 65 26.73 -10.84 22.63
C CYS A 65 25.91 -10.44 23.84
N GLU A 66 25.96 -9.16 24.22
CA GLU A 66 25.32 -8.62 25.41
C GLU A 66 24.09 -7.79 25.04
N PHE A 67 23.07 -7.82 25.89
CA PHE A 67 21.84 -7.05 25.70
C PHE A 67 21.52 -6.24 26.94
N VAL A 68 20.88 -5.08 26.75
CA VAL A 68 20.17 -4.38 27.81
C VAL A 68 18.70 -4.42 27.49
N ILE A 69 17.95 -5.17 28.28
CA ILE A 69 16.52 -5.42 28.07
C ILE A 69 15.75 -4.85 29.25
N LYS A 70 14.80 -3.96 28.97
CA LYS A 70 13.85 -3.46 29.96
C LYS A 70 12.71 -4.46 30.12
N ILE A 71 12.43 -4.87 31.36
CA ILE A 71 11.32 -5.79 31.66
C ILE A 71 10.01 -5.03 31.76
N TYR A 72 9.00 -5.52 31.04
CA TYR A 72 7.62 -5.03 31.11
C TYR A 72 6.77 -6.11 31.78
N ARG A 73 6.46 -5.91 33.06
CA ARG A 73 5.57 -6.79 33.84
C ARG A 73 4.11 -6.35 33.67
N ASP A 74 3.19 -7.26 33.98
CA ASP A 74 1.78 -6.95 34.11
C ASP A 74 1.57 -5.83 35.15
N ASN A 75 0.66 -4.91 34.85
CA ASN A 75 0.29 -3.83 35.76
C ASN A 75 -1.22 -3.50 35.63
N GLU A 76 -1.70 -2.54 36.40
CA GLU A 76 -3.12 -2.12 36.39
C GLU A 76 -3.60 -1.60 35.02
N GLU A 77 -2.69 -1.16 34.14
CA GLU A 77 -3.00 -0.68 32.79
C GLU A 77 -3.08 -1.81 31.75
N GLY A 78 -2.65 -3.03 32.08
CA GLY A 78 -2.78 -4.20 31.22
C GLY A 78 -1.63 -5.21 31.31
N PRO A 79 -1.65 -6.25 30.45
CA PRO A 79 -0.61 -7.26 30.41
C PRO A 79 0.72 -6.69 29.92
N GLY A 80 1.81 -7.16 30.51
CA GLY A 80 3.18 -6.81 30.19
C GLY A 80 3.69 -7.44 28.89
N GLY A 81 5.00 -7.33 28.67
CA GLY A 81 5.64 -7.83 27.45
C GLY A 81 5.89 -9.32 27.52
N LEU A 82 5.17 -10.13 26.73
CA LEU A 82 5.34 -11.60 26.65
C LEU A 82 6.81 -12.05 26.58
N MET A 83 7.60 -11.45 25.69
CA MET A 83 9.01 -11.80 25.56
C MET A 83 9.85 -11.37 26.75
N THR A 84 9.59 -10.20 27.33
CA THR A 84 10.41 -9.73 28.46
C THR A 84 10.10 -10.52 29.73
N GLN A 85 8.85 -10.95 29.93
CA GLN A 85 8.47 -11.84 31.03
C GLN A 85 9.02 -13.25 30.83
N TYR A 86 9.02 -13.76 29.59
CA TYR A 86 9.71 -15.02 29.26
C TYR A 86 11.21 -14.95 29.59
N LEU A 87 11.91 -13.90 29.14
CA LEU A 87 13.33 -13.72 29.46
C LEU A 87 13.58 -13.56 30.96
N GLU A 88 12.66 -12.93 31.69
CA GLU A 88 12.73 -12.81 33.15
C GLU A 88 12.63 -14.16 33.87
N SER A 89 11.82 -15.08 33.34
CA SER A 89 11.60 -16.42 33.91
C SER A 89 12.75 -17.42 33.69
N LEU A 90 13.74 -17.07 32.86
CA LEU A 90 14.87 -17.95 32.57
C LEU A 90 15.87 -17.98 33.74
N HIS A 91 16.44 -19.15 33.96
CA HIS A 91 17.48 -19.42 34.94
C HIS A 91 18.85 -19.42 34.27
N ILE A 92 19.90 -19.17 35.07
CA ILE A 92 21.27 -19.26 34.57
C ILE A 92 21.53 -20.67 34.05
N GLY A 93 22.02 -20.78 32.81
CA GLY A 93 22.23 -22.03 32.11
C GLY A 93 21.14 -22.41 31.12
N ASP A 94 19.96 -21.77 31.18
CA ASP A 94 18.92 -21.94 30.16
C ASP A 94 19.40 -21.44 28.80
N SER A 95 18.72 -21.83 27.72
CA SER A 95 19.10 -21.42 26.37
C SER A 95 17.99 -20.65 25.65
N VAL A 96 18.37 -19.63 24.89
CA VAL A 96 17.47 -18.82 24.06
C VAL A 96 17.92 -18.90 22.61
N ASP A 97 17.00 -19.32 21.74
CA ASP A 97 17.24 -19.34 20.30
C ASP A 97 17.26 -17.92 19.73
N MET A 98 18.22 -17.68 18.85
CA MET A 98 18.30 -16.43 18.11
C MET A 98 18.60 -16.59 16.63
N ARG A 99 18.21 -15.57 15.86
CA ARG A 99 18.49 -15.44 14.44
C ARG A 99 19.06 -14.06 14.12
N GLY A 100 20.22 -14.02 13.46
CA GLY A 100 20.84 -12.77 13.01
C GLY A 100 22.29 -12.97 12.54
N PRO A 101 23.06 -11.87 12.37
CA PRO A 101 22.64 -10.48 12.51
C PRO A 101 21.70 -10.02 11.39
N MET A 102 20.77 -9.11 11.70
CA MET A 102 19.86 -8.45 10.75
C MET A 102 19.95 -6.94 10.92
N GLY A 103 19.66 -6.17 9.87
CA GLY A 103 19.64 -4.71 9.95
C GLY A 103 19.30 -4.08 8.60
N LEU A 104 18.67 -2.90 8.63
CA LEU A 104 18.42 -2.06 7.45
C LEU A 104 19.38 -0.88 7.36
N ILE A 105 20.30 -0.76 8.31
CA ILE A 105 21.28 0.31 8.35
C ILE A 105 22.65 -0.35 8.48
N ARG A 106 23.60 0.12 7.68
CA ARG A 106 25.02 -0.21 7.83
C ARG A 106 25.81 1.07 7.92
N TYR A 107 26.76 1.11 8.84
CA TYR A 107 27.66 2.22 9.06
C TYR A 107 29.07 1.85 8.60
N PHE A 108 29.69 2.74 7.86
CA PHE A 108 31.06 2.65 7.41
C PHE A 108 31.78 3.97 7.68
N ALA A 109 32.99 3.93 8.23
CA ALA A 109 33.87 5.08 8.20
C ALA A 109 34.49 5.20 6.81
N LEU A 110 34.51 6.42 6.27
CA LEU A 110 35.21 6.73 5.03
C LEU A 110 36.62 7.27 5.34
N ASP A 111 36.69 8.12 6.37
CA ASP A 111 37.92 8.65 6.97
C ASP A 111 37.64 8.98 8.46
N ASP A 112 38.60 9.59 9.16
CA ASP A 112 38.48 9.92 10.59
C ASP A 112 37.31 10.88 10.91
N THR A 113 36.82 11.62 9.91
CA THR A 113 35.84 12.70 10.04
C THR A 113 34.55 12.49 9.25
N LYS A 114 34.49 11.51 8.34
CA LYS A 114 33.36 11.21 7.48
C LYS A 114 32.94 9.75 7.55
N CYS A 115 31.64 9.53 7.45
CA CYS A 115 31.03 8.20 7.36
C CYS A 115 30.07 8.09 6.19
N ARG A 116 29.74 6.84 5.88
CA ARG A 116 28.68 6.43 4.98
C ARG A 116 27.68 5.55 5.71
N PHE A 117 26.40 5.86 5.54
CA PHE A 117 25.31 4.99 5.94
C PHE A 117 24.65 4.39 4.71
N THR A 118 24.61 3.06 4.62
CA THR A 118 23.74 2.36 3.65
C THR A 118 22.40 2.08 4.31
N ILE A 119 21.33 2.64 3.78
CA ILE A 119 19.97 2.49 4.32
C ILE A 119 19.11 1.72 3.33
N PHE A 120 18.67 0.53 3.74
CA PHE A 120 17.85 -0.38 2.96
C PHE A 120 16.37 -0.03 3.09
N SER A 121 15.63 -0.09 1.99
CA SER A 121 14.21 0.24 1.98
C SER A 121 13.39 -0.77 2.78
N SER A 122 13.63 -2.07 2.66
CA SER A 122 13.01 -3.08 3.52
C SER A 122 13.80 -4.39 3.54
N TYR A 123 13.44 -5.32 4.43
CA TYR A 123 14.06 -6.65 4.43
C TYR A 123 13.69 -7.49 3.19
N GLN A 124 12.59 -7.12 2.51
CA GLN A 124 12.05 -7.85 1.36
C GLN A 124 12.49 -7.23 0.02
N TYR A 125 12.65 -5.90 -0.03
CA TYR A 125 13.07 -5.14 -1.20
C TYR A 125 14.51 -4.65 -1.02
N LYS A 126 15.41 -5.14 -1.87
CA LYS A 126 16.86 -4.87 -1.78
C LYS A 126 17.28 -3.50 -2.32
N SER A 127 16.37 -2.54 -2.53
CA SER A 127 16.80 -1.18 -2.86
C SER A 127 17.37 -0.51 -1.61
N PHE A 128 18.41 0.27 -1.81
CA PHE A 128 19.08 1.02 -0.77
C PHE A 128 19.51 2.37 -1.32
N TYR A 129 19.81 3.29 -0.42
CA TYR A 129 20.50 4.53 -0.75
C TYR A 129 21.64 4.74 0.26
N GLU A 130 22.61 5.55 -0.14
CA GLU A 130 23.77 5.87 0.68
C GLU A 130 23.71 7.33 1.13
N VAL A 131 24.17 7.56 2.35
CA VAL A 131 24.25 8.89 2.96
C VAL A 131 25.66 9.07 3.48
N ASP A 132 26.41 9.97 2.84
CA ASP A 132 27.69 10.41 3.36
C ASP A 132 27.45 11.56 4.34
N ALA A 133 28.10 11.51 5.50
CA ALA A 133 27.90 12.48 6.56
C ALA A 133 29.19 12.74 7.35
N SER A 134 29.36 13.99 7.80
CA SER A 134 30.41 14.41 8.75
C SER A 134 29.89 14.55 10.18
N GLU A 135 28.58 14.44 10.40
CA GLU A 135 27.96 14.53 11.72
C GLU A 135 26.75 13.57 11.83
N ILE A 136 26.66 12.86 12.95
CA ILE A 136 25.61 11.87 13.23
C ILE A 136 24.66 12.43 14.29
N CYS A 137 23.41 12.69 13.91
CA CYS A 137 22.37 13.17 14.78
C CYS A 137 21.39 12.04 15.13
N MET A 138 21.19 11.77 16.41
CA MET A 138 20.38 10.66 16.90
C MET A 138 19.23 11.16 17.77
N ILE A 139 18.03 10.59 17.59
CA ILE A 139 16.89 10.81 18.48
C ILE A 139 16.38 9.45 18.94
N ALA A 140 16.49 9.20 20.24
CA ALA A 140 16.14 7.94 20.88
C ALA A 140 15.06 8.09 21.94
N GLY A 141 14.19 7.09 22.08
CA GLY A 141 13.20 7.03 23.15
C GLY A 141 13.13 5.67 23.81
N GLY A 142 13.20 5.63 25.14
CA GLY A 142 13.17 4.39 25.93
C GLY A 142 14.24 3.38 25.48
N THR A 143 13.83 2.15 25.16
CA THR A 143 14.78 1.09 24.72
C THR A 143 15.37 1.31 23.32
N GLY A 144 14.90 2.33 22.59
CA GLY A 144 15.47 2.74 21.29
C GLY A 144 16.89 3.28 21.38
N ILE A 145 17.44 3.47 22.59
CA ILE A 145 18.83 3.85 22.80
C ILE A 145 19.84 2.76 22.42
N THR A 146 19.47 1.48 22.50
CA THR A 146 20.39 0.35 22.27
C THR A 146 21.12 0.37 20.92
N PRO A 147 20.47 0.60 19.75
CA PRO A 147 21.19 0.78 18.49
C PRO A 147 22.08 2.04 18.46
N MET A 148 21.67 3.11 19.14
CA MET A 148 22.48 4.34 19.20
C MET A 148 23.72 4.13 20.05
N TYR A 149 23.60 3.40 21.16
CA TYR A 149 24.73 3.04 22.03
C TYR A 149 25.76 2.17 21.28
N GLN A 150 25.31 1.19 20.50
CA GLN A 150 26.19 0.37 19.66
C GLN A 150 26.99 1.24 18.67
N LEU A 151 26.32 2.21 18.03
CA LEU A 151 26.96 3.16 17.11
C LEU A 151 27.93 4.09 17.84
N ILE A 152 27.53 4.65 18.98
CA ILE A 152 28.37 5.55 19.81
C ILE A 152 29.65 4.85 20.24
N GLN A 153 29.52 3.64 20.80
CA GLN A 153 30.66 2.87 21.26
C GLN A 153 31.61 2.53 20.11
N HIS A 154 31.08 2.10 18.96
CA HIS A 154 31.89 1.78 17.81
C HIS A 154 32.58 3.02 17.22
N ASN A 155 31.86 4.14 17.11
CA ASN A 155 32.42 5.39 16.59
C ASN A 155 33.55 5.88 17.50
N ILE A 156 33.33 6.01 18.81
CA ILE A 156 34.37 6.48 19.76
C ILE A 156 35.64 5.64 19.72
N LYS A 157 35.52 4.32 19.55
CA LYS A 157 36.68 3.42 19.56
C LYS A 157 37.48 3.44 18.27
N ASN A 158 36.83 3.68 17.14
CA ASN A 158 37.45 3.43 15.83
C ASN A 158 37.55 4.69 14.96
N ASN A 159 36.76 5.74 15.23
CA ASN A 159 36.57 6.91 14.38
C ASN A 159 36.41 8.19 15.22
N ASN A 160 36.42 9.37 14.59
CA ASN A 160 36.29 10.67 15.28
C ASN A 160 35.16 11.54 14.70
N ILE A 161 34.06 10.89 14.29
CA ILE A 161 32.91 11.58 13.69
C ILE A 161 32.01 12.15 14.77
N LYS A 162 31.66 13.43 14.66
CA LYS A 162 30.84 14.12 15.66
C LYS A 162 29.45 13.51 15.79
N MET A 163 28.99 13.35 17.02
CA MET A 163 27.70 12.75 17.36
C MET A 163 26.89 13.66 18.27
N ARG A 164 25.58 13.72 18.02
CA ARG A 164 24.60 14.39 18.88
C ARG A 164 23.45 13.46 19.18
N LEU A 165 23.06 13.34 20.43
CA LEU A 165 21.95 12.49 20.86
C LEU A 165 20.91 13.31 21.63
N MET A 166 19.65 13.22 21.21
CA MET A 166 18.51 13.57 22.06
C MET A 166 17.89 12.28 22.61
N PHE A 167 17.84 12.13 23.94
CA PHE A 167 17.33 10.93 24.58
C PHE A 167 16.15 11.24 25.49
N GLY A 168 14.96 10.70 25.15
CA GLY A 168 13.70 10.99 25.81
C GLY A 168 13.09 9.79 26.54
N ASN A 169 12.78 9.93 27.83
CA ASN A 169 12.19 8.87 28.65
C ASN A 169 10.95 9.36 29.42
N ASN A 170 10.22 8.43 30.05
CA ASN A 170 9.09 8.81 30.90
C ASN A 170 9.58 9.38 32.23
N SER A 171 10.50 8.70 32.90
CA SER A 171 11.18 9.17 34.11
C SER A 171 12.70 8.99 33.96
N ASP A 172 13.45 9.77 34.71
CA ASP A 172 14.90 9.61 34.96
C ASP A 172 15.23 8.18 35.37
N LYS A 173 14.38 7.53 36.18
CA LYS A 173 14.52 6.11 36.53
C LYS A 173 14.53 5.21 35.30
N ASP A 174 13.69 5.49 34.29
CA ASP A 174 13.56 4.66 33.09
C ASP A 174 14.76 4.73 32.14
N THR A 175 15.77 5.54 32.45
CA THR A 175 16.87 5.89 31.55
C THR A 175 17.97 4.83 31.60
N ILE A 176 17.80 3.78 30.80
CA ILE A 176 18.83 2.72 30.66
C ILE A 176 20.11 3.29 30.04
N LEU A 177 21.26 2.72 30.39
CA LEU A 177 22.60 3.13 29.91
C LEU A 177 23.01 4.57 30.25
N PHE A 178 22.34 5.23 31.19
CA PHE A 178 22.62 6.63 31.55
C PHE A 178 24.07 6.84 32.01
N ASN A 179 24.55 6.02 32.95
CA ASN A 179 25.90 6.16 33.51
C ASN A 179 26.98 5.89 32.45
N GLU A 180 26.76 4.89 31.60
CA GLU A 180 27.67 4.54 30.50
C GLU A 180 27.72 5.64 29.44
N LEU A 181 26.58 6.23 29.09
CA LEU A 181 26.50 7.37 28.17
C LEU A 181 27.18 8.62 28.75
N GLU A 182 26.95 8.93 30.03
CA GLU A 182 27.61 10.04 30.70
C GLU A 182 29.12 9.85 30.76
N LYS A 183 29.60 8.63 31.00
CA LYS A 183 31.02 8.32 30.94
C LYS A 183 31.61 8.64 29.56
N TYR A 184 30.94 8.26 28.47
CA TYR A 184 31.40 8.60 27.11
C TYR A 184 31.34 10.10 26.84
N ARG A 185 30.25 10.76 27.23
CA ARG A 185 30.05 12.20 27.05
C ARG A 185 31.12 13.03 27.76
N LEU A 186 31.45 12.67 29.01
CA LEU A 186 32.45 13.37 29.81
C LEU A 186 33.89 13.10 29.35
N SER A 187 34.16 11.89 28.84
CA SER A 187 35.50 11.53 28.32
C SER A 187 35.75 12.02 26.90
N HIS A 188 34.70 12.29 26.10
CA HIS A 188 34.81 12.73 24.71
C HIS A 188 33.88 13.94 24.42
N PRO A 189 34.03 15.06 25.16
CA PRO A 189 33.09 16.19 25.08
C PRO A 189 33.06 16.89 23.72
N ASP A 190 34.15 16.84 22.95
CA ASP A 190 34.21 17.41 21.60
C ASP A 190 33.51 16.53 20.55
N LEU A 191 33.36 15.23 20.86
CA LEU A 191 32.87 14.21 19.94
C LEU A 191 31.40 13.84 20.18
N LEU A 192 30.94 13.84 21.44
CA LEU A 192 29.59 13.40 21.82
C LEU A 192 28.87 14.43 22.68
N ASP A 193 27.80 15.01 22.13
CA ASP A 193 26.85 15.88 22.86
C ASP A 193 25.55 15.12 23.11
N ILE A 194 25.03 15.15 24.34
CA ILE A 194 23.79 14.46 24.73
C ILE A 194 22.85 15.42 25.44
N TYR A 195 21.61 15.47 24.95
CA TYR A 195 20.50 16.16 25.59
C TYR A 195 19.49 15.13 26.12
N TYR A 196 19.39 15.02 27.45
CA TYR A 196 18.39 14.17 28.09
C TYR A 196 17.10 14.96 28.35
N THR A 197 15.96 14.28 28.23
CA THR A 197 14.68 14.83 28.67
C THR A 197 13.76 13.75 29.21
N VAL A 198 12.98 14.06 30.24
CA VAL A 198 11.99 13.14 30.80
C VAL A 198 10.63 13.81 30.98
N THR A 199 9.54 13.07 30.83
CA THR A 199 8.18 13.66 30.98
C THR A 199 7.78 13.82 32.45
N LYS A 200 8.27 12.95 33.34
CA LYS A 200 7.95 12.88 34.77
C LYS A 200 9.22 12.54 35.57
N PRO A 201 10.05 13.54 35.93
CA PRO A 201 11.20 13.30 36.82
C PRO A 201 10.74 12.72 38.16
N PHE A 202 11.43 11.69 38.66
CA PHE A 202 11.18 11.07 39.95
C PHE A 202 11.62 11.98 41.09
N LYS A 203 12.72 12.71 40.89
CA LYS A 203 13.22 13.78 41.78
C LYS A 203 13.51 15.04 40.96
N PRO A 204 12.51 15.89 40.70
CA PRO A 204 12.66 17.09 39.87
C PRO A 204 13.84 17.98 40.30
N GLU A 205 14.07 18.11 41.61
CA GLU A 205 15.14 18.88 42.21
C GLU A 205 16.56 18.34 41.94
N GLN A 206 16.69 17.06 41.54
CA GLN A 206 17.96 16.42 41.20
C GLN A 206 18.15 16.25 39.68
N TRP A 207 17.13 16.58 38.87
CA TRP A 207 17.18 16.41 37.42
C TRP A 207 17.66 17.69 36.73
N ALA A 208 18.94 17.71 36.38
CA ALA A 208 19.59 18.86 35.74
C ALA A 208 19.33 18.97 34.21
N HIS A 209 18.46 18.13 33.64
CA HIS A 209 18.22 18.08 32.20
C HIS A 209 16.77 18.51 31.83
N GLY A 210 16.40 18.35 30.56
CA GLY A 210 15.11 18.79 30.04
C GLY A 210 13.92 18.07 30.68
N VAL A 211 12.77 18.75 30.74
CA VAL A 211 11.50 18.18 31.16
C VAL A 211 10.48 18.31 30.04
N GLY A 212 9.83 17.19 29.68
CA GLY A 212 8.85 17.09 28.62
C GLY A 212 9.22 16.09 27.52
N ASN A 213 8.29 15.93 26.57
CA ASN A 213 8.52 15.13 25.36
C ASN A 213 9.49 15.86 24.42
N ILE A 214 10.25 15.11 23.62
CA ILE A 214 11.02 15.68 22.52
C ILE A 214 10.03 16.26 21.50
N SER A 215 9.92 17.58 21.43
CA SER A 215 9.04 18.29 20.49
C SER A 215 9.82 18.75 19.24
N PRO A 216 9.15 19.07 18.13
CA PRO A 216 9.80 19.69 16.96
C PRO A 216 10.58 20.96 17.30
N GLU A 217 10.08 21.77 18.23
CA GLU A 217 10.73 23.00 18.70
C GLU A 217 12.02 22.67 19.45
N LEU A 218 12.00 21.61 20.27
CA LEU A 218 13.17 21.14 21.00
C LEU A 218 14.22 20.54 20.06
N ILE A 219 13.80 19.81 19.02
CA ILE A 219 14.70 19.32 17.95
C ILE A 219 15.39 20.51 17.27
N GLN A 220 14.62 21.54 16.93
CA GLN A 220 15.19 22.75 16.34
C GLN A 220 16.21 23.40 17.31
N ALA A 221 15.82 23.63 18.57
CA ALA A 221 16.60 24.42 19.52
C ALA A 221 17.84 23.71 20.08
N GLN A 222 17.78 22.39 20.31
CA GLN A 222 18.83 21.64 21.01
C GLN A 222 19.67 20.74 20.09
N LEU A 223 19.14 20.36 18.93
CA LEU A 223 19.85 19.54 17.95
C LEU A 223 20.26 20.38 16.73
N LEU A 224 19.31 20.92 15.98
CA LEU A 224 19.58 21.49 14.65
C LEU A 224 20.33 22.82 14.65
N THR A 225 20.23 23.64 15.71
CA THR A 225 21.02 24.87 15.89
C THR A 225 22.51 24.59 16.06
N LYS A 226 22.87 23.41 16.55
CA LYS A 226 24.27 23.03 16.80
C LYS A 226 24.91 22.28 15.62
N VAL A 227 24.12 21.84 14.65
CA VAL A 227 24.60 21.19 13.42
C VAL A 227 25.00 22.27 12.42
N LYS A 228 26.30 22.33 12.08
CA LYS A 228 26.84 23.39 11.20
C LYS A 228 26.37 23.22 9.75
N ASP A 229 26.37 21.98 9.27
CA ASP A 229 26.00 21.64 7.91
C ASP A 229 24.99 20.49 7.96
N LYS A 230 23.72 20.84 7.77
CA LYS A 230 22.60 19.89 7.84
C LYS A 230 22.57 18.96 6.63
N GLU A 231 23.10 19.40 5.48
CA GLU A 231 23.16 18.60 4.24
C GLU A 231 24.21 17.48 4.35
N ASN A 232 25.23 17.68 5.19
CA ASN A 232 26.26 16.70 5.49
C ASN A 232 26.06 16.02 6.86
N ALA A 233 24.83 16.01 7.37
CA ALA A 233 24.46 15.30 8.58
C ALA A 233 23.50 14.14 8.26
N VAL A 234 23.61 13.06 9.03
CA VAL A 234 22.65 11.95 9.01
C VAL A 234 21.79 12.01 10.28
N PHE A 235 20.50 11.72 10.14
CA PHE A 235 19.53 11.72 11.24
C PHE A 235 19.03 10.31 11.50
N LEU A 236 19.23 9.79 12.70
CA LEU A 236 18.91 8.41 13.06
C LEU A 236 17.83 8.40 14.14
N LEU A 237 16.74 7.68 13.90
CA LEU A 237 15.58 7.62 14.82
C LEU A 237 15.36 6.20 15.33
N CYS A 238 15.11 6.05 16.63
CA CYS A 238 14.64 4.80 17.23
C CYS A 238 13.77 5.05 18.47
N GLY A 239 12.61 4.41 18.54
CA GLY A 239 11.72 4.55 19.69
C GLY A 239 10.29 4.13 19.39
N PRO A 240 9.33 4.50 20.26
CA PRO A 240 7.91 4.24 20.04
C PRO A 240 7.42 4.82 18.71
N ARG A 241 6.50 4.11 18.04
CA ARG A 241 5.97 4.53 16.71
C ARG A 241 5.42 5.96 16.67
N PRO A 242 4.66 6.45 17.68
CA PRO A 242 4.20 7.84 17.69
C PRO A 242 5.35 8.85 17.67
N MET A 243 6.39 8.59 18.47
CA MET A 243 7.59 9.42 18.56
C MET A 243 8.33 9.47 17.20
N VAL A 244 8.67 8.30 16.65
CA VAL A 244 9.41 8.21 15.38
C VAL A 244 8.64 8.91 14.26
N LYS A 245 7.31 8.73 14.18
CA LYS A 245 6.47 9.38 13.18
C LYS A 245 6.47 10.91 13.33
N LEU A 246 6.36 11.42 14.56
CA LEU A 246 6.37 12.85 14.84
C LEU A 246 7.71 13.47 14.40
N HIS A 247 8.82 12.87 14.82
CA HIS A 247 10.16 13.39 14.58
C HIS A 247 10.60 13.26 13.14
N PHE A 248 10.23 12.17 12.47
CA PHE A 248 10.47 12.01 11.04
C PHE A 248 9.78 13.14 10.23
N ASN A 249 8.52 13.45 10.55
CA ASN A 249 7.80 14.54 9.92
C ASN A 249 8.37 15.92 10.27
N ALA A 250 8.84 16.11 11.50
CA ALA A 250 9.49 17.35 11.92
C ALA A 250 10.79 17.58 11.15
N LEU A 251 11.67 16.57 11.10
CA LEU A 251 12.94 16.64 10.36
C LEU A 251 12.73 16.88 8.87
N ALA A 252 11.75 16.22 8.26
CA ALA A 252 11.38 16.48 6.86
C ALA A 252 11.02 17.94 6.59
N ARG A 253 10.35 18.62 7.53
CA ARG A 253 9.99 20.04 7.41
C ARG A 253 11.15 20.99 7.72
N LEU A 254 11.91 20.69 8.78
CA LEU A 254 12.95 21.57 9.31
C LEU A 254 14.25 21.50 8.51
N VAL A 255 14.52 20.35 7.89
CA VAL A 255 15.77 20.08 7.15
C VAL A 255 15.51 19.89 5.66
N GLY A 256 14.28 19.56 5.22
CA GLY A 256 13.93 19.48 3.81
C GLY A 256 14.38 18.21 3.07
N ILE A 257 15.05 17.27 3.76
CA ILE A 257 15.74 16.16 3.11
C ILE A 257 15.29 14.81 3.68
N HIS A 258 14.53 14.05 2.88
CA HIS A 258 14.09 12.70 3.27
C HIS A 258 15.19 11.64 3.16
N ARG A 259 16.25 11.90 2.40
CA ARG A 259 17.32 10.94 2.10
C ARG A 259 18.44 10.89 3.14
N GLN A 260 18.42 11.71 4.18
CA GLN A 260 19.41 11.69 5.27
C GLN A 260 18.88 11.03 6.55
N VAL A 261 17.66 10.50 6.54
CA VAL A 261 17.03 9.97 7.76
C VAL A 261 17.06 8.44 7.77
N GLY A 262 17.75 7.83 8.72
CA GLY A 262 17.74 6.39 8.99
C GLY A 262 16.78 6.02 10.13
N LEU A 263 16.01 4.95 9.96
CA LEU A 263 15.14 4.42 11.01
C LEU A 263 15.65 3.07 11.49
N PHE A 264 15.97 2.98 12.78
CA PHE A 264 16.21 1.71 13.43
C PHE A 264 14.87 1.10 13.84
N ASN A 265 14.23 0.38 12.93
CA ASN A 265 13.00 -0.32 13.23
C ASN A 265 12.88 -1.64 12.46
N TYR A 266 12.38 -2.67 13.14
CA TYR A 266 12.13 -3.99 12.55
C TYR A 266 10.79 -4.07 11.81
N LYS A 267 9.78 -3.29 12.24
CA LYS A 267 8.39 -3.42 11.79
C LYS A 267 8.00 -2.47 10.66
N TYR A 268 8.67 -1.33 10.51
CA TYR A 268 8.31 -0.30 9.54
C TYR A 268 9.52 0.51 9.08
N ASN A 269 9.49 1.04 7.87
CA ASN A 269 10.57 1.83 7.26
C ASN A 269 10.14 3.29 6.99
N LEU A 270 10.99 4.07 6.30
CA LEU A 270 10.70 5.46 5.92
C LEU A 270 9.49 5.57 4.99
N ILE A 271 9.28 4.56 4.15
CA ILE A 271 8.14 4.47 3.23
C ILE A 271 6.84 4.39 4.07
N ASP A 272 6.82 3.57 5.12
CA ASP A 272 5.70 3.42 6.05
C ASP A 272 5.36 4.66 6.87
N LEU A 273 6.32 5.57 7.11
CA LEU A 273 6.07 6.83 7.80
C LEU A 273 5.59 7.93 6.84
N ASN A 274 6.17 8.02 5.64
CA ASN A 274 5.71 8.92 4.56
C ASN A 274 4.30 8.56 4.05
N ARG A 275 3.88 7.30 4.21
CA ARG A 275 2.54 6.78 3.87
C ARG A 275 1.37 7.46 4.60
N THR A 276 1.60 8.34 5.59
CA THR A 276 0.51 8.96 6.38
C THR A 276 -0.04 10.29 5.85
N LYS A 277 0.28 10.67 4.61
CA LYS A 277 -0.43 11.72 3.86
C LYS A 277 -1.24 11.21 2.65
N SER A 278 -1.36 9.90 2.45
CA SER A 278 -1.96 9.38 1.23
C SER A 278 -3.48 9.34 1.31
N ASN A 279 -4.11 9.98 0.32
CA ASN A 279 -5.38 9.66 -0.34
C ASN A 279 -6.34 8.70 0.39
N ILE A 280 -7.63 9.06 0.51
CA ILE A 280 -8.69 8.25 1.17
C ILE A 280 -8.63 6.77 0.80
N PHE A 281 -8.29 6.44 -0.46
CA PHE A 281 -8.20 5.07 -0.95
C PHE A 281 -7.07 4.25 -0.32
N HIS A 282 -5.99 4.86 0.17
CA HIS A 282 -4.86 4.14 0.75
C HIS A 282 -5.24 3.40 2.03
N GLY A 283 -5.98 4.04 2.94
CA GLY A 283 -6.40 3.41 4.19
C GLY A 283 -7.29 2.19 3.94
N TYR A 284 -8.25 2.31 3.02
CA TYR A 284 -9.13 1.20 2.63
C TYR A 284 -8.37 0.08 1.92
N TRP A 285 -7.46 0.43 1.00
CA TRP A 285 -6.64 -0.55 0.29
C TRP A 285 -5.73 -1.34 1.23
N VAL A 286 -4.98 -0.66 2.10
CA VAL A 286 -4.10 -1.31 3.08
C VAL A 286 -4.91 -2.20 4.03
N LYS A 287 -6.09 -1.75 4.47
CA LYS A 287 -6.98 -2.59 5.28
C LYS A 287 -7.39 -3.85 4.52
N ALA A 288 -7.83 -3.73 3.26
CA ALA A 288 -8.21 -4.87 2.44
C ALA A 288 -7.05 -5.84 2.21
N VAL A 289 -5.86 -5.33 1.86
CA VAL A 289 -4.65 -6.15 1.66
C VAL A 289 -4.20 -6.83 2.95
N ASN A 290 -4.30 -6.16 4.11
CA ASN A 290 -3.94 -6.78 5.39
C ASN A 290 -4.94 -7.87 5.81
N THR A 291 -6.22 -7.72 5.46
CA THR A 291 -7.26 -8.71 5.80
C THR A 291 -7.24 -9.90 4.85
N PHE A 292 -7.03 -9.68 3.55
CA PHE A 292 -7.25 -10.71 2.51
C PHE A 292 -6.04 -10.97 1.60
N GLY A 293 -4.97 -10.18 1.69
CA GLY A 293 -3.82 -10.18 0.77
C GLY A 293 -2.69 -11.15 1.12
N SER A 294 -2.96 -12.22 1.87
CA SER A 294 -1.94 -13.24 2.18
C SER A 294 -1.44 -13.98 0.92
N ASN A 295 -2.28 -14.04 -0.12
CA ASN A 295 -1.93 -14.53 -1.45
C ASN A 295 -2.32 -13.50 -2.51
N GLU A 296 -1.33 -12.89 -3.17
CA GLU A 296 -1.56 -11.82 -4.14
C GLU A 296 -2.38 -12.26 -5.36
N GLY A 297 -2.20 -13.52 -5.81
CA GLY A 297 -2.94 -14.07 -6.94
C GLY A 297 -4.41 -14.27 -6.58
N LEU A 298 -4.68 -14.87 -5.42
CA LEU A 298 -6.03 -15.01 -4.90
C LEU A 298 -6.69 -13.64 -4.73
N PHE A 299 -6.01 -12.70 -4.07
CA PHE A 299 -6.52 -11.36 -3.83
C PHE A 299 -6.86 -10.63 -5.13
N THR A 300 -5.97 -10.71 -6.14
CA THR A 300 -6.18 -10.02 -7.41
C THR A 300 -7.28 -10.68 -8.23
N VAL A 301 -7.23 -11.99 -8.43
CA VAL A 301 -8.15 -12.71 -9.32
C VAL A 301 -9.53 -12.87 -8.70
N VAL A 302 -9.60 -13.38 -7.47
CA VAL A 302 -10.87 -13.59 -6.76
C VAL A 302 -11.45 -12.25 -6.30
N GLY A 303 -10.61 -11.31 -5.85
CA GLY A 303 -11.06 -9.97 -5.50
C GLY A 303 -11.67 -9.23 -6.68
N ALA A 304 -11.02 -9.26 -7.86
CA ALA A 304 -11.58 -8.69 -9.08
C ALA A 304 -12.90 -9.36 -9.47
N LEU A 305 -12.98 -10.71 -9.39
CA LEU A 305 -14.19 -11.45 -9.70
C LEU A 305 -15.36 -11.08 -8.76
N ILE A 306 -15.13 -11.03 -7.44
CA ILE A 306 -16.15 -10.64 -6.46
C ILE A 306 -16.61 -9.22 -6.74
N PHE A 307 -15.65 -8.31 -6.94
CA PHE A 307 -15.92 -6.89 -7.19
C PHE A 307 -16.73 -6.67 -8.47
N SER A 308 -16.30 -7.26 -9.59
CA SER A 308 -17.00 -7.16 -10.88
C SER A 308 -18.37 -7.83 -10.85
N THR A 309 -18.48 -8.98 -10.19
CA THR A 309 -19.75 -9.72 -10.05
C THR A 309 -20.76 -8.91 -9.24
N PHE A 310 -20.32 -8.30 -8.14
CA PHE A 310 -21.17 -7.46 -7.31
C PHE A 310 -21.74 -6.30 -8.13
N ILE A 311 -20.90 -5.50 -8.80
CA ILE A 311 -21.35 -4.37 -9.61
C ILE A 311 -22.31 -4.82 -10.71
N PHE A 312 -21.93 -5.87 -11.45
CA PHE A 312 -22.72 -6.37 -12.57
C PHE A 312 -24.15 -6.76 -12.15
N TRP A 313 -24.29 -7.58 -11.11
CA TRP A 313 -25.62 -8.02 -10.66
C TRP A 313 -26.38 -6.93 -9.90
N PHE A 314 -25.69 -6.12 -9.10
CA PHE A 314 -26.31 -5.04 -8.34
C PHE A 314 -27.02 -4.04 -9.26
N LEU A 315 -26.43 -3.73 -10.42
CA LEU A 315 -27.03 -2.83 -11.40
C LEU A 315 -28.04 -3.54 -12.30
N ASN A 316 -27.77 -4.77 -12.74
CA ASN A 316 -28.63 -5.46 -13.70
C ASN A 316 -29.88 -6.09 -13.11
N LEU A 317 -29.89 -6.52 -11.83
CA LEU A 317 -31.08 -7.14 -11.24
C LEU A 317 -32.28 -6.16 -11.19
N PRO A 318 -32.13 -4.90 -10.73
CA PRO A 318 -33.20 -3.91 -10.82
C PRO A 318 -33.65 -3.65 -12.26
N LEU A 319 -32.71 -3.53 -13.21
CA LEU A 319 -33.04 -3.33 -14.63
C LEU A 319 -33.86 -4.50 -15.20
N LEU A 320 -33.47 -5.74 -14.89
CA LEU A 320 -34.18 -6.93 -15.29
C LEU A 320 -35.62 -6.95 -14.73
N ILE A 321 -35.81 -6.52 -13.47
CA ILE A 321 -37.15 -6.41 -12.87
C ILE A 321 -38.01 -5.43 -13.69
N ILE A 322 -37.45 -4.27 -14.06
CA ILE A 322 -38.16 -3.28 -14.89
C ILE A 322 -38.48 -3.87 -16.28
N ASP A 323 -37.57 -4.59 -16.91
CA ASP A 323 -37.79 -5.21 -18.23
C ASP A 323 -38.84 -6.34 -18.19
N VAL A 324 -38.83 -7.18 -17.14
CA VAL A 324 -39.71 -8.36 -17.00
C VAL A 324 -41.13 -7.98 -16.59
N PHE A 325 -41.26 -7.02 -15.66
CA PHE A 325 -42.54 -6.64 -15.04
C PHE A 325 -43.08 -5.31 -15.53
N GLN A 326 -42.29 -4.51 -16.25
CA GLN A 326 -42.65 -3.14 -16.65
C GLN A 326 -43.01 -2.25 -15.44
N TRP A 327 -42.38 -2.55 -14.30
CA TRP A 327 -42.63 -1.92 -13.02
C TRP A 327 -41.31 -1.59 -12.30
N PRO A 328 -41.21 -0.43 -11.63
CA PRO A 328 -42.24 0.60 -11.51
C PRO A 328 -42.41 1.43 -12.80
N LYS A 329 -43.65 1.83 -13.12
CA LYS A 329 -43.98 2.59 -14.35
C LYS A 329 -43.22 3.91 -14.45
N CYS A 330 -42.88 4.53 -13.32
CA CYS A 330 -42.08 5.75 -13.26
C CYS A 330 -40.64 5.58 -13.79
N LEU A 331 -40.10 4.36 -13.78
CA LEU A 331 -38.81 4.01 -14.37
C LEU A 331 -38.98 3.44 -15.78
N TYR A 332 -40.01 2.61 -16.01
CA TYR A 332 -40.26 2.01 -17.32
C TYR A 332 -40.47 3.05 -18.44
N ARG A 333 -41.01 4.24 -18.12
CA ARG A 333 -41.20 5.34 -19.07
C ARG A 333 -39.92 5.86 -19.74
N TYR A 334 -38.74 5.54 -19.21
CA TYR A 334 -37.45 5.92 -19.81
C TYR A 334 -36.94 4.90 -20.86
N LYS A 335 -37.69 3.84 -21.17
CA LYS A 335 -37.29 2.84 -22.17
C LYS A 335 -37.12 3.50 -23.55
N ILE A 336 -36.01 3.19 -24.22
CA ILE A 336 -35.65 3.77 -25.51
C ILE A 336 -36.55 3.24 -26.63
N GLN A 337 -36.77 1.93 -26.63
CA GLN A 337 -37.55 1.20 -27.63
C GLN A 337 -38.80 0.56 -27.00
N PRO A 338 -39.83 1.34 -26.60
CA PRO A 338 -40.98 0.83 -25.81
C PRO A 338 -41.85 -0.20 -26.55
N LYS A 339 -41.76 -0.27 -27.88
CA LYS A 339 -42.45 -1.26 -28.71
C LYS A 339 -41.80 -2.64 -28.67
N MET A 340 -40.50 -2.71 -28.38
CA MET A 340 -39.75 -3.97 -28.33
C MET A 340 -39.77 -4.55 -26.93
N LYS A 341 -40.68 -5.49 -26.68
CA LYS A 341 -40.82 -6.17 -25.39
C LYS A 341 -39.77 -7.28 -25.23
N LEU A 342 -39.34 -7.49 -23.98
CA LEU A 342 -38.44 -8.58 -23.61
C LEU A 342 -39.06 -9.94 -23.95
N ASN A 343 -38.33 -10.74 -24.74
CA ASN A 343 -38.68 -12.13 -24.97
C ASN A 343 -38.18 -13.02 -23.82
N LYS A 344 -39.08 -13.34 -22.89
CA LYS A 344 -38.78 -14.11 -21.68
C LYS A 344 -38.24 -15.52 -21.96
N SER A 345 -38.59 -16.14 -23.09
CA SER A 345 -38.12 -17.51 -23.42
C SER A 345 -36.62 -17.57 -23.72
N ARG A 346 -35.99 -16.44 -24.06
CA ARG A 346 -34.55 -16.35 -24.32
C ARG A 346 -33.70 -16.15 -23.06
N LEU A 347 -34.32 -15.82 -21.92
CA LEU A 347 -33.61 -15.55 -20.67
C LEU A 347 -32.75 -16.73 -20.18
N PRO A 348 -33.20 -18.00 -20.19
CA PRO A 348 -32.36 -19.11 -19.74
C PRO A 348 -31.07 -19.23 -20.54
N HIS A 349 -31.14 -19.00 -21.86
CA HIS A 349 -29.97 -19.01 -22.72
C HIS A 349 -29.03 -17.82 -22.44
N LEU A 350 -29.60 -16.62 -22.25
CA LEU A 350 -28.85 -15.43 -21.84
C LEU A 350 -28.06 -15.68 -20.55
N PHE A 351 -28.73 -16.17 -19.50
CA PHE A 351 -28.11 -16.49 -18.21
C PHE A 351 -26.96 -17.49 -18.35
N LYS A 352 -27.15 -18.55 -19.15
CA LYS A 352 -26.09 -19.54 -19.40
C LYS A 352 -24.84 -18.89 -19.98
N VAL A 353 -24.99 -17.99 -20.96
CA VAL A 353 -23.85 -17.31 -21.60
C VAL A 353 -23.17 -16.35 -20.62
N ILE A 354 -23.95 -15.58 -19.85
CA ILE A 354 -23.42 -14.66 -18.83
C ILE A 354 -22.63 -15.43 -17.78
N ILE A 355 -23.15 -16.56 -17.28
CA ILE A 355 -22.45 -17.37 -16.27
C ILE A 355 -21.10 -17.86 -16.81
N ILE A 356 -21.04 -18.33 -18.06
CA ILE A 356 -19.80 -18.76 -18.70
C ILE A 356 -18.83 -17.58 -18.83
N ASN A 357 -19.28 -16.45 -19.37
CA ASN A 357 -18.40 -15.29 -19.59
C ASN A 357 -17.90 -14.71 -18.26
N LEU A 358 -18.78 -14.56 -17.28
CA LEU A 358 -18.47 -13.92 -15.99
C LEU A 358 -17.65 -14.82 -15.06
N TYR A 359 -17.95 -16.12 -14.97
CA TYR A 359 -17.34 -17.01 -13.98
C TYR A 359 -16.30 -18.00 -14.56
N LEU A 360 -16.19 -18.11 -15.87
CA LEU A 360 -15.12 -18.89 -16.52
C LEU A 360 -14.17 -18.00 -17.32
N ILE A 361 -14.68 -17.20 -18.26
CA ILE A 361 -13.83 -16.44 -19.19
C ILE A 361 -13.12 -15.26 -18.50
N ASN A 362 -13.85 -14.42 -17.76
CA ASN A 362 -13.27 -13.25 -17.10
C ASN A 362 -12.18 -13.63 -16.07
N PRO A 363 -12.35 -14.62 -15.18
CA PRO A 363 -11.29 -15.04 -14.25
C PRO A 363 -10.03 -15.54 -14.95
N LEU A 364 -10.15 -16.24 -16.08
CA LEU A 364 -9.00 -16.66 -16.88
C LEU A 364 -8.25 -15.43 -17.44
N CYS A 365 -8.97 -14.44 -17.97
CA CYS A 365 -8.36 -13.21 -18.47
C CYS A 365 -7.66 -12.42 -17.35
N VAL A 366 -8.31 -12.29 -16.18
CA VAL A 366 -7.73 -11.61 -15.02
C VAL A 366 -6.52 -12.38 -14.48
N SER A 367 -6.50 -13.71 -14.58
CA SER A 367 -5.34 -14.53 -14.21
C SER A 367 -4.14 -14.26 -15.12
N VAL A 368 -4.37 -14.17 -16.43
CA VAL A 368 -3.33 -13.76 -17.39
C VAL A 368 -2.83 -12.35 -17.09
N PHE A 369 -3.74 -11.42 -16.78
CA PHE A 369 -3.40 -10.06 -16.37
C PHE A 369 -2.59 -10.03 -15.06
N PHE A 370 -2.92 -10.86 -14.07
CA PHE A 370 -2.14 -11.00 -12.84
C PHE A 370 -0.72 -11.49 -13.12
N VAL A 371 -0.56 -12.51 -13.97
CA VAL A 371 0.77 -12.99 -14.39
C VAL A 371 1.56 -11.87 -15.08
N PHE A 372 0.90 -11.09 -15.94
CA PHE A 372 1.53 -9.93 -16.60
C PHE A 372 1.94 -8.85 -15.60
N GLN A 373 1.09 -8.52 -14.62
CA GLN A 373 1.43 -7.57 -13.54
C GLN A 373 2.64 -8.05 -12.76
N LYS A 374 2.72 -9.34 -12.43
CA LYS A 374 3.86 -9.94 -11.73
C LYS A 374 5.13 -9.89 -12.57
N TRP A 375 5.04 -10.20 -13.86
CA TRP A 375 6.14 -10.08 -14.80
C TRP A 375 6.68 -8.64 -14.89
N ARG A 376 5.81 -7.64 -14.81
CA ARG A 376 6.18 -6.22 -14.77
C ARG A 376 6.64 -5.73 -13.38
N GLY A 377 6.65 -6.60 -12.38
CA GLY A 377 7.07 -6.30 -11.01
C GLY A 377 6.10 -5.40 -10.24
N ILE A 378 4.79 -5.63 -10.40
CA ILE A 378 3.72 -4.93 -9.66
C ILE A 378 3.27 -5.82 -8.49
N SER A 379 3.11 -5.24 -7.30
CA SER A 379 2.58 -5.90 -6.10
C SER A 379 1.36 -5.16 -5.55
N ILE A 380 0.42 -5.91 -4.95
CA ILE A 380 -0.69 -5.32 -4.21
C ILE A 380 -0.22 -4.55 -2.96
N HIS A 381 1.03 -4.79 -2.53
CA HIS A 381 1.67 -4.12 -1.41
C HIS A 381 2.42 -2.84 -1.81
N ASP A 382 2.46 -2.53 -3.11
CA ASP A 382 3.04 -1.29 -3.62
C ASP A 382 2.30 -0.07 -3.07
N ASP A 383 2.95 1.09 -3.17
CA ASP A 383 2.34 2.35 -2.75
C ASP A 383 1.15 2.71 -3.63
N VAL A 384 0.00 2.92 -2.99
CA VAL A 384 -1.18 3.46 -3.67
C VAL A 384 -0.82 4.81 -4.31
N PRO A 385 -1.03 4.97 -5.63
CA PRO A 385 -0.77 6.23 -6.30
C PRO A 385 -1.55 7.40 -5.69
N ASN A 386 -0.99 8.61 -5.80
CA ASN A 386 -1.72 9.81 -5.40
C ASN A 386 -2.94 10.05 -6.30
N ILE A 387 -3.91 10.86 -5.84
CA ILE A 387 -5.18 11.06 -6.53
C ILE A 387 -5.02 11.64 -7.95
N PHE A 388 -4.05 12.52 -8.17
CA PHE A 388 -3.78 13.08 -9.49
C PHE A 388 -3.30 12.03 -10.47
N ARG A 389 -2.42 11.13 -10.03
CA ARG A 389 -1.96 10.00 -10.85
C ARG A 389 -3.10 9.03 -11.14
N ILE A 390 -3.94 8.71 -10.16
CA ILE A 390 -5.14 7.87 -10.39
C ILE A 390 -6.04 8.52 -11.45
N ALA A 391 -6.39 9.80 -11.28
CA ALA A 391 -7.26 10.51 -12.21
C ALA A 391 -6.67 10.57 -13.63
N LEU A 392 -5.38 10.87 -13.75
CA LEU A 392 -4.68 10.89 -15.02
C LEU A 392 -4.68 9.52 -15.71
N GLU A 393 -4.37 8.44 -14.96
CA GLU A 393 -4.39 7.08 -15.51
C GLU A 393 -5.79 6.69 -16.00
N LEU A 394 -6.85 7.00 -15.24
CA LEU A 394 -8.23 6.73 -15.67
C LEU A 394 -8.61 7.48 -16.96
N VAL A 395 -8.17 8.74 -17.12
CA VAL A 395 -8.38 9.48 -18.37
C VAL A 395 -7.62 8.82 -19.53
N ILE A 396 -6.36 8.44 -19.33
CA ILE A 396 -5.57 7.76 -20.35
C ILE A 396 -6.18 6.41 -20.73
N PHE A 397 -6.72 5.66 -19.77
CA PHE A 397 -7.36 4.38 -20.04
C PHE A 397 -8.58 4.52 -20.96
N ASN A 398 -9.40 5.57 -20.79
CA ASN A 398 -10.51 5.84 -21.71
C ASN A 398 -10.04 6.00 -23.16
N TYR A 399 -8.95 6.73 -23.41
CA TYR A 399 -8.40 6.89 -24.75
C TYR A 399 -7.79 5.61 -25.32
N ILE A 400 -7.11 4.82 -24.48
CA ILE A 400 -6.57 3.51 -24.89
C ILE A 400 -7.72 2.56 -25.23
N GLN A 401 -8.76 2.52 -24.41
CA GLN A 401 -9.94 1.71 -24.64
C GLN A 401 -10.66 2.14 -25.92
N GLU A 402 -10.93 3.43 -26.12
CA GLU A 402 -11.52 3.96 -27.36
C GLU A 402 -10.74 3.50 -28.59
N LEU A 403 -9.42 3.62 -28.56
CA LEU A 403 -8.55 3.21 -29.66
C LEU A 403 -8.68 1.71 -29.96
N ILE A 404 -8.48 0.87 -28.95
CA ILE A 404 -8.43 -0.58 -29.14
C ILE A 404 -9.83 -1.13 -29.45
N PHE A 405 -10.84 -0.72 -28.69
CA PHE A 405 -12.22 -1.18 -28.84
C PHE A 405 -12.78 -0.83 -30.21
N TYR A 406 -12.63 0.42 -30.67
CA TYR A 406 -13.16 0.85 -31.96
C TYR A 406 -12.71 -0.06 -33.12
N TYR A 407 -11.39 -0.33 -33.21
CA TYR A 407 -10.85 -1.12 -34.31
C TYR A 407 -11.22 -2.60 -34.20
N ILE A 408 -11.20 -3.17 -32.99
CA ILE A 408 -11.60 -4.57 -32.77
C ILE A 408 -13.09 -4.75 -33.07
N HIS A 409 -13.92 -3.85 -32.58
CA HIS A 409 -15.36 -3.89 -32.79
C HIS A 409 -15.71 -3.74 -34.27
N ARG A 410 -15.15 -2.73 -34.96
CA ARG A 410 -15.33 -2.55 -36.40
C ARG A 410 -14.85 -3.77 -37.20
N LEU A 411 -13.73 -4.38 -36.80
CA LEU A 411 -13.24 -5.62 -37.41
C LEU A 411 -14.20 -6.79 -37.16
N GLY A 412 -14.85 -6.85 -35.99
CA GLY A 412 -15.91 -7.81 -35.67
C GLY A 412 -17.07 -7.82 -36.67
N HIS A 413 -17.33 -6.69 -37.34
CA HIS A 413 -18.33 -6.56 -38.40
C HIS A 413 -17.85 -7.02 -39.78
N HIS A 414 -16.59 -7.44 -39.92
CA HIS A 414 -16.14 -8.13 -41.12
C HIS A 414 -16.92 -9.43 -41.31
N LYS A 415 -17.37 -9.72 -42.54
CA LYS A 415 -18.31 -10.81 -42.89
C LYS A 415 -18.06 -12.14 -42.18
N MET A 416 -16.79 -12.56 -42.08
CA MET A 416 -16.42 -13.83 -41.44
C MET A 416 -16.49 -13.77 -39.91
N LEU A 417 -16.05 -12.68 -39.30
CA LEU A 417 -16.07 -12.50 -37.85
C LEU A 417 -17.49 -12.24 -37.36
N TYR A 418 -18.27 -11.46 -38.13
CA TYR A 418 -19.68 -11.23 -37.83
C TYR A 418 -20.44 -12.54 -37.77
N LYS A 419 -20.39 -13.34 -38.85
CA LYS A 419 -21.16 -14.58 -38.96
C LYS A 419 -20.91 -15.56 -37.82
N HIS A 420 -19.67 -15.70 -37.35
CA HIS A 420 -19.28 -16.76 -36.42
C HIS A 420 -19.06 -16.29 -34.98
N ILE A 421 -18.78 -15.01 -34.76
CA ILE A 421 -18.38 -14.47 -33.47
C ILE A 421 -19.35 -13.35 -33.06
N HIS A 422 -19.33 -12.23 -33.78
CA HIS A 422 -19.98 -10.98 -33.34
C HIS A 422 -21.51 -10.96 -33.53
N LYS A 423 -22.07 -11.81 -34.41
CA LYS A 423 -23.52 -11.95 -34.58
C LYS A 423 -24.23 -12.25 -33.27
N LYS A 424 -23.58 -12.99 -32.35
CA LYS A 424 -24.16 -13.35 -31.05
C LYS A 424 -24.49 -12.12 -30.22
N HIS A 425 -23.57 -11.16 -30.16
CA HIS A 425 -23.77 -9.88 -29.47
C HIS A 425 -24.96 -9.09 -30.05
N HIS A 426 -25.15 -9.18 -31.37
CA HIS A 426 -26.25 -8.52 -32.10
C HIS A 426 -27.60 -9.24 -32.07
N GLU A 427 -27.74 -10.38 -31.40
CA GLU A 427 -29.03 -11.06 -31.33
C GLU A 427 -30.07 -10.33 -30.44
N TRP A 428 -29.65 -9.33 -29.67
CA TRP A 428 -30.50 -8.50 -28.81
C TRP A 428 -30.59 -7.08 -29.37
N THR A 429 -31.45 -6.88 -30.37
CA THR A 429 -31.63 -5.57 -31.04
C THR A 429 -32.28 -4.51 -30.15
N SER A 430 -33.13 -4.93 -29.21
CA SER A 430 -33.52 -4.12 -28.05
C SER A 430 -32.69 -4.62 -26.88
N VAL A 431 -31.62 -3.89 -26.59
CA VAL A 431 -30.68 -4.27 -25.54
C VAL A 431 -31.34 -4.18 -24.16
N ILE A 432 -30.87 -5.05 -23.28
CA ILE A 432 -31.18 -5.05 -21.86
C ILE A 432 -29.85 -5.08 -21.12
N GLY A 433 -29.77 -4.54 -19.91
CA GLY A 433 -28.46 -4.37 -19.25
C GLY A 433 -27.64 -5.67 -19.18
N LEU A 434 -28.31 -6.82 -19.01
CA LEU A 434 -27.67 -8.15 -19.00
C LEU A 434 -27.01 -8.56 -20.33
N SER A 435 -27.48 -8.05 -21.48
CA SER A 435 -26.91 -8.38 -22.78
C SER A 435 -25.50 -7.78 -22.99
N SER A 436 -25.05 -6.88 -22.10
CA SER A 436 -23.66 -6.40 -22.07
C SER A 436 -22.60 -7.51 -21.96
N LEU A 437 -22.93 -8.65 -21.35
CA LEU A 437 -22.06 -9.83 -21.29
C LEU A 437 -22.51 -10.99 -22.20
N TYR A 438 -23.51 -10.75 -23.06
CA TYR A 438 -23.99 -11.74 -24.02
C TYR A 438 -23.16 -11.71 -25.29
N ALA A 439 -21.98 -12.33 -25.24
CA ALA A 439 -21.04 -12.38 -26.36
C ALA A 439 -20.49 -13.78 -26.57
N HIS A 440 -19.93 -14.03 -27.76
CA HIS A 440 -19.14 -15.24 -28.00
C HIS A 440 -17.87 -15.21 -27.13
N PRO A 441 -17.35 -16.34 -26.59
CA PRO A 441 -16.18 -16.31 -25.70
C PRO A 441 -14.94 -15.60 -26.28
N ILE A 442 -14.70 -15.74 -27.59
CA ILE A 442 -13.59 -15.03 -28.27
C ILE A 442 -13.82 -13.50 -28.26
N GLU A 443 -15.05 -13.06 -28.51
CA GLU A 443 -15.41 -11.64 -28.43
C GLU A 443 -15.31 -11.13 -27.00
N GLN A 444 -15.74 -11.94 -26.03
CA GLN A 444 -15.60 -11.61 -24.62
C GLN A 444 -14.12 -11.37 -24.25
N ILE A 445 -13.20 -12.20 -24.73
CA ILE A 445 -11.76 -12.03 -24.46
C ILE A 445 -11.22 -10.79 -25.19
N VAL A 446 -11.47 -10.68 -26.50
CA VAL A 446 -10.75 -9.76 -27.39
C VAL A 446 -11.40 -8.38 -27.47
N ALA A 447 -12.72 -8.30 -27.54
CA ALA A 447 -13.46 -7.04 -27.65
C ALA A 447 -13.89 -6.51 -26.29
N ASN A 448 -14.33 -7.37 -25.36
CA ASN A 448 -14.88 -6.88 -24.10
C ASN A 448 -13.81 -6.75 -23.01
N VAL A 449 -12.97 -7.77 -22.78
CA VAL A 449 -12.04 -7.76 -21.63
C VAL A 449 -10.68 -7.13 -21.97
N PHE A 450 -10.10 -7.44 -23.13
CA PHE A 450 -8.76 -6.96 -23.46
C PHE A 450 -8.64 -5.42 -23.52
N PRO A 451 -9.56 -4.65 -24.13
CA PRO A 451 -9.45 -3.19 -24.17
C PRO A 451 -9.47 -2.55 -22.77
N ILE A 452 -10.23 -3.13 -21.84
CA ILE A 452 -10.28 -2.70 -20.43
C ILE A 452 -8.92 -2.90 -19.76
N LEU A 453 -8.31 -4.08 -19.94
CA LEU A 453 -7.06 -4.42 -19.27
C LEU A 453 -5.82 -3.79 -19.93
N ALA A 454 -5.90 -3.42 -21.21
CA ALA A 454 -4.78 -2.87 -21.98
C ALA A 454 -4.20 -1.60 -21.34
N GLY A 455 -5.04 -0.66 -20.89
CA GLY A 455 -4.59 0.56 -20.22
C GLY A 455 -3.71 0.28 -19.00
N PRO A 456 -4.23 -0.43 -17.98
CA PRO A 456 -3.44 -0.84 -16.81
C PRO A 456 -2.16 -1.63 -17.16
N MET A 457 -2.21 -2.49 -18.19
CA MET A 457 -1.06 -3.27 -18.67
C MET A 457 0.04 -2.38 -19.26
N ILE A 458 -0.33 -1.42 -20.11
CA ILE A 458 0.62 -0.52 -20.78
C ILE A 458 1.31 0.38 -19.76
N LEU A 459 0.53 1.01 -18.87
CA LEU A 459 1.02 2.02 -17.93
C LEU A 459 1.70 1.45 -16.67
N LYS A 460 1.75 0.11 -16.52
CA LYS A 460 2.25 -0.54 -15.28
C LYS A 460 1.49 -0.01 -14.05
N SER A 461 0.17 0.03 -14.16
CA SER A 461 -0.67 0.64 -13.14
C SER A 461 -0.83 -0.24 -11.91
N HIS A 462 -0.95 0.41 -10.75
CA HIS A 462 -1.18 -0.27 -9.48
C HIS A 462 -2.53 -1.01 -9.51
N THR A 463 -2.61 -2.19 -8.86
CA THR A 463 -3.79 -3.08 -8.92
C THR A 463 -5.10 -2.41 -8.47
N LEU A 464 -5.07 -1.54 -7.46
CA LEU A 464 -6.22 -0.70 -7.08
C LEU A 464 -6.75 0.13 -8.26
N VAL A 465 -5.87 0.76 -9.05
CA VAL A 465 -6.28 1.61 -10.17
C VAL A 465 -6.94 0.76 -11.25
N ALA A 466 -6.42 -0.45 -11.49
CA ALA A 466 -7.07 -1.42 -12.37
C ALA A 466 -8.46 -1.83 -11.86
N PHE A 467 -8.64 -2.04 -10.54
CA PHE A 467 -9.95 -2.37 -9.95
C PHE A 467 -10.95 -1.22 -10.14
N LEU A 468 -10.54 0.01 -9.83
CA LEU A 468 -11.38 1.20 -10.03
C LEU A 468 -11.79 1.34 -11.50
N TRP A 469 -10.84 1.13 -12.42
CA TRP A 469 -11.08 1.18 -13.86
C TRP A 469 -12.07 0.11 -14.33
N ILE A 470 -11.86 -1.15 -13.94
CA ILE A 470 -12.78 -2.25 -14.26
C ILE A 470 -14.19 -1.94 -13.75
N GLY A 471 -14.31 -1.35 -12.55
CA GLY A 471 -15.61 -0.94 -12.01
C GLY A 471 -16.30 0.14 -12.84
N ILE A 472 -15.57 1.19 -13.22
CA ILE A 472 -16.08 2.28 -14.07
C ILE A 472 -16.53 1.74 -15.43
N ASP A 473 -15.71 0.89 -16.05
CA ASP A 473 -16.00 0.32 -17.37
C ASP A 473 -17.23 -0.61 -17.34
N ILE A 474 -17.39 -1.44 -16.31
CA ILE A 474 -18.59 -2.28 -16.16
C ILE A 474 -19.84 -1.41 -16.06
N ILE A 475 -19.78 -0.31 -15.30
CA ILE A 475 -20.91 0.62 -15.17
C ILE A 475 -21.24 1.23 -16.54
N ASP A 476 -20.25 1.73 -17.25
CA ASP A 476 -20.43 2.34 -18.59
C ASP A 476 -21.01 1.35 -19.60
N THR A 477 -20.48 0.13 -19.64
CA THR A 477 -20.96 -0.95 -20.51
C THR A 477 -22.41 -1.32 -20.20
N ILE A 478 -22.81 -1.37 -18.91
CA ILE A 478 -24.20 -1.62 -18.54
C ILE A 478 -25.09 -0.46 -18.97
N ILE A 479 -24.65 0.78 -18.76
CA ILE A 479 -25.42 1.97 -19.17
C ILE A 479 -25.66 1.92 -20.69
N SER A 480 -24.63 1.69 -21.51
CA SER A 480 -24.75 1.62 -22.97
C SER A 480 -25.65 0.48 -23.48
N HIS A 481 -25.90 -0.55 -22.66
CA HIS A 481 -26.76 -1.69 -22.99
C HIS A 481 -28.09 -1.74 -22.23
N CYS A 482 -28.36 -0.81 -21.29
CA CYS A 482 -29.51 -0.96 -20.41
C CYS A 482 -30.86 -0.79 -21.15
N GLY A 483 -30.85 -0.11 -22.30
CA GLY A 483 -32.06 0.19 -23.08
C GLY A 483 -32.96 1.25 -22.44
N TYR A 484 -32.44 2.02 -21.47
CA TYR A 484 -33.13 3.10 -20.77
C TYR A 484 -32.31 4.39 -20.79
N HIS A 485 -32.94 5.50 -21.13
CA HIS A 485 -32.30 6.82 -21.03
C HIS A 485 -32.69 7.48 -19.71
N PHE A 486 -32.05 7.07 -18.62
CA PHE A 486 -32.28 7.68 -17.30
C PHE A 486 -31.64 9.07 -17.18
N PRO A 487 -32.19 9.93 -16.31
CA PRO A 487 -31.56 11.22 -15.99
C PRO A 487 -30.24 11.04 -15.23
N LEU A 488 -29.36 12.04 -15.34
CA LEU A 488 -28.07 12.16 -14.65
C LEU A 488 -27.00 11.12 -15.04
N ILE A 489 -27.26 10.25 -16.01
CA ILE A 489 -26.29 9.29 -16.54
C ILE A 489 -25.95 9.58 -18.01
N PRO A 490 -24.81 9.08 -18.53
CA PRO A 490 -24.48 9.16 -19.95
C PRO A 490 -25.59 8.56 -20.84
N SER A 491 -25.75 9.13 -22.04
CA SER A 491 -26.77 8.66 -22.97
C SER A 491 -26.36 7.33 -23.63
N PRO A 492 -27.20 6.30 -23.57
CA PRO A 492 -26.95 5.02 -24.25
C PRO A 492 -27.36 5.00 -25.73
N GLU A 493 -27.95 6.07 -26.25
CA GLU A 493 -28.53 6.14 -27.61
C GLU A 493 -27.51 5.77 -28.71
N PHE A 494 -26.22 6.07 -28.51
CA PHE A 494 -25.18 5.78 -29.48
C PHE A 494 -25.02 4.28 -29.74
N HIS A 495 -24.92 3.47 -28.67
CA HIS A 495 -24.74 2.03 -28.76
C HIS A 495 -26.06 1.29 -28.98
N ASP A 496 -27.17 1.77 -28.43
CA ASP A 496 -28.50 1.23 -28.75
C ASP A 496 -28.80 1.35 -30.26
N PHE A 497 -28.45 2.50 -30.87
CA PHE A 497 -28.56 2.69 -32.32
C PHE A 497 -27.63 1.77 -33.12
N HIS A 498 -26.44 1.47 -32.60
CA HIS A 498 -25.54 0.48 -33.20
C HIS A 498 -26.21 -0.89 -33.31
N HIS A 499 -26.84 -1.39 -32.23
CA HIS A 499 -27.57 -2.66 -32.26
C HIS A 499 -28.80 -2.66 -33.16
N TYR A 500 -29.37 -1.48 -33.43
CA TYR A 500 -30.50 -1.33 -34.34
C TYR A 500 -30.07 -1.34 -35.82
N MET A 501 -28.97 -0.67 -36.17
CA MET A 501 -28.51 -0.48 -37.56
C MET A 501 -27.35 -1.39 -37.98
N PHE A 502 -26.64 -2.00 -37.04
CA PHE A 502 -25.51 -2.92 -37.16
C PHE A 502 -24.24 -2.40 -37.86
N THR A 503 -24.26 -1.23 -38.49
CA THR A 503 -23.27 -0.83 -39.51
C THR A 503 -22.53 0.47 -39.23
N ASN A 504 -22.83 1.13 -38.12
CA ASN A 504 -22.29 2.43 -37.69
C ASN A 504 -21.87 2.38 -36.22
N ASN A 505 -21.31 3.44 -35.64
CA ASN A 505 -21.14 3.60 -34.18
C ASN A 505 -20.36 2.45 -33.47
N PHE A 506 -19.05 2.35 -33.68
CA PHE A 506 -18.24 1.24 -33.14
C PHE A 506 -17.45 1.57 -31.87
N GLY A 507 -17.20 2.84 -31.58
CA GLY A 507 -16.40 3.30 -30.45
C GLY A 507 -17.17 3.39 -29.13
N VAL A 508 -16.42 3.67 -28.06
CA VAL A 508 -16.97 3.89 -26.71
C VAL A 508 -17.28 5.38 -26.53
N LEU A 509 -16.33 6.24 -26.87
CA LEU A 509 -16.45 7.71 -26.79
C LEU A 509 -17.01 8.34 -28.07
N GLY A 510 -16.97 7.61 -29.20
CA GLY A 510 -17.37 8.09 -30.52
C GLY A 510 -16.37 9.05 -31.18
N ILE A 511 -15.17 9.21 -30.62
CA ILE A 511 -14.11 10.07 -31.18
C ILE A 511 -13.64 9.48 -32.50
N LEU A 512 -13.35 8.18 -32.50
CA LEU A 512 -12.92 7.48 -33.71
C LEU A 512 -14.06 7.31 -34.71
N ASP A 513 -15.31 7.20 -34.26
CA ASP A 513 -16.44 7.23 -35.18
C ASP A 513 -16.56 8.55 -35.92
N LYS A 514 -16.39 9.67 -35.22
CA LYS A 514 -16.37 11.00 -35.84
C LYS A 514 -15.22 11.12 -36.83
N PHE A 515 -14.03 10.62 -36.48
CA PHE A 515 -12.85 10.65 -37.35
C PHE A 515 -13.04 9.81 -38.61
N HIS A 516 -13.52 8.58 -38.48
CA HIS A 516 -13.75 7.64 -39.58
C HIS A 516 -15.11 7.83 -40.27
N LYS A 517 -15.92 8.78 -39.81
CA LYS A 517 -17.28 9.08 -40.28
C LYS A 517 -18.25 7.90 -40.13
N THR A 518 -17.97 6.96 -39.23
CA THR A 518 -18.85 5.82 -38.95
C THR A 518 -20.06 6.18 -38.10
N ASP A 519 -20.19 7.42 -37.61
CA ASP A 519 -21.37 7.96 -36.92
C ASP A 519 -22.31 8.80 -37.81
N THR A 520 -22.06 8.88 -39.12
CA THR A 520 -22.81 9.79 -40.03
C THR A 520 -24.31 9.49 -40.04
N ILE A 521 -24.69 8.21 -40.09
CA ILE A 521 -26.09 7.78 -40.08
C ILE A 521 -26.74 8.15 -38.75
N PHE A 522 -26.02 7.93 -37.64
CA PHE A 522 -26.50 8.28 -36.32
C PHE A 522 -26.74 9.78 -36.19
N LYS A 523 -25.79 10.63 -36.61
CA LYS A 523 -25.93 12.10 -36.58
C LYS A 523 -27.15 12.63 -37.34
N ASN A 524 -27.58 11.92 -38.37
CA ASN A 524 -28.76 12.27 -39.17
C ASN A 524 -30.07 11.66 -38.61
N SER A 525 -30.01 10.88 -37.53
CA SER A 525 -31.17 10.23 -36.91
C SER A 525 -31.87 11.10 -35.87
N GLN A 526 -33.09 10.72 -35.47
CA GLN A 526 -33.79 11.37 -34.34
C GLN A 526 -33.12 11.02 -33.01
N GLN A 527 -32.55 9.82 -32.89
CA GLN A 527 -31.84 9.34 -31.69
C GLN A 527 -30.66 10.24 -31.34
N TYR A 528 -29.95 10.79 -32.33
CA TYR A 528 -28.86 11.74 -32.08
C TYR A 528 -29.33 13.04 -31.42
N LYS A 529 -30.53 13.53 -31.76
CA LYS A 529 -31.10 14.71 -31.07
C LYS A 529 -31.34 14.46 -29.59
N HIS A 530 -31.54 13.19 -29.23
CA HIS A 530 -31.75 12.75 -27.86
C HIS A 530 -30.44 12.35 -27.17
N HIS A 531 -29.32 12.26 -27.88
CA HIS A 531 -28.04 11.78 -27.37
C HIS A 531 -27.32 12.82 -26.51
N ASN A 532 -27.89 13.12 -25.34
CA ASN A 532 -27.34 14.03 -24.33
C ASN A 532 -27.70 13.52 -22.93
N THR A 533 -26.87 13.83 -21.93
CA THR A 533 -27.24 13.61 -20.53
C THR A 533 -28.38 14.53 -20.14
N THR A 534 -29.49 13.96 -19.67
CA THR A 534 -30.66 14.73 -19.24
C THR A 534 -30.54 15.05 -17.74
N PHE A 535 -30.70 16.33 -17.39
CA PHE A 535 -30.69 16.79 -16.00
C PHE A 535 -32.10 16.98 -15.42
N THR A 536 -33.14 16.68 -16.21
CA THR A 536 -34.55 16.76 -15.80
C THR A 536 -35.12 15.37 -15.55
N LEU A 537 -36.11 15.27 -14.66
CA LEU A 537 -36.83 14.02 -14.40
C LEU A 537 -37.92 13.74 -15.44
N SER A 538 -38.01 14.53 -16.51
CA SER A 538 -38.96 14.32 -17.59
C SER A 538 -38.37 13.33 -18.59
N PRO A 539 -39.08 12.24 -18.93
CA PRO A 539 -38.63 11.37 -20.01
C PRO A 539 -38.63 12.13 -21.34
N ILE A 540 -37.73 11.72 -22.23
CA ILE A 540 -37.66 12.28 -23.58
C ILE A 540 -38.96 11.93 -24.31
N ASP A 541 -39.61 12.95 -24.89
CA ASP A 541 -40.84 12.75 -25.66
C ASP A 541 -40.51 12.03 -26.99
N ARG A 542 -40.90 10.75 -27.07
CA ARG A 542 -40.70 9.90 -28.25
C ARG A 542 -41.97 9.77 -29.10
N SER A 543 -42.97 10.63 -28.90
CA SER A 543 -44.29 10.54 -29.56
C SER A 543 -44.30 10.83 -31.07
N TYR A 544 -43.15 11.14 -31.70
CA TYR A 544 -43.04 11.37 -33.13
C TYR A 544 -41.89 10.56 -33.76
N SER A 545 -42.20 9.46 -34.45
CA SER A 545 -41.46 8.97 -35.64
C SER A 545 -42.01 7.64 -36.16
N LYS A 546 -42.97 7.73 -37.10
CA LYS A 546 -42.86 6.92 -38.31
C LYS A 546 -41.82 7.64 -39.17
N ILE A 547 -40.72 6.97 -39.50
CA ILE A 547 -39.92 7.34 -40.67
C ILE A 547 -40.27 6.27 -41.71
N ASN A 548 -40.87 6.71 -42.81
CA ASN A 548 -41.14 5.90 -44.00
C ASN A 548 -39.84 5.46 -44.66
#